data_AF-A0A644VJJ8-F1
#
_entry.id   AF-A0A644VJJ8-F1
#
_cell.length_a   1.000
_cell.length_b   1.000
_cell.length_c   1.000
_cell.angle_alpha   90.00
_cell.angle_beta   90.00
_cell.angle_gamma   90.00
#
_symmetry.space_group_name_H-M   'P 1'
#
loop_
_entity.id
_entity.type
_entity.pdbx_description
1 polymer ?
#
loop_
_entity_poly.entity_id
_entity_poly.type
_entity_poly.pdbx_seq_one_letter_code
_entity_poly.pdbx_strand_id
1 'polypeptide(L)'
;MKEKLLEMLKENGEWSFTRWIAFIGYSAFLLGSFYLLYKGQKWDNYDTFANLTGGGGAVTQLVNKFINGKYNTLPGEAGKPLQKDGEKGAGN
;
A
#
# COMPACT_ATOMS: atom_id res chain seq x y z
N MET A 1 7.66 6.11 19.80
CA MET A 1 7.90 5.30 18.57
C MET A 1 6.76 4.29 18.32
N LYS A 2 6.36 3.50 19.32
CA LYS A 2 5.23 2.56 19.23
C LYS A 2 3.91 3.23 18.81
N GLU A 3 3.58 4.38 19.39
CA GLU A 3 2.36 5.12 19.06
C GLU A 3 2.29 5.54 17.59
N LYS A 4 3.41 6.00 17.01
CA LYS A 4 3.49 6.36 15.59
C LYS A 4 3.23 5.17 14.66
N LEU A 5 3.68 3.97 15.05
CA LEU A 5 3.42 2.73 14.29
C LEU A 5 1.94 2.34 14.34
N LEU A 6 1.30 2.45 15.51
CA LEU A 6 -0.13 2.14 15.64
C LEU A 6 -1.02 3.14 14.89
N GLU A 7 -0.64 4.42 14.88
CA GLU A 7 -1.32 5.45 14.07
C GLU A 7 -1.22 5.16 12.56
N MET A 8 -0.13 4.55 12.08
CA MET A 8 -0.02 4.16 10.66
C MET A 8 -1.02 3.09 10.25
N LEU A 9 -1.50 2.27 11.19
CA LEU A 9 -2.50 1.22 10.97
C LEU A 9 -3.93 1.77 11.02
N LYS A 10 -4.08 3.05 11.37
CA LYS A 10 -5.35 3.76 11.34
C LYS A 10 -5.49 4.57 10.06
N GLU A 11 -6.73 4.88 9.71
CA GLU A 11 -7.12 5.76 8.62
C GLU A 11 -8.12 6.77 9.18
N ASN A 12 -7.80 8.06 9.08
CA ASN A 12 -8.57 9.15 9.68
C ASN A 12 -8.84 8.99 11.19
N GLY A 13 -7.92 8.35 11.92
CA GLY A 13 -8.03 8.11 13.36
C GLY A 13 -8.77 6.83 13.77
N GLU A 14 -9.34 6.09 12.80
CA GLU A 14 -10.02 4.80 13.04
C GLU A 14 -9.17 3.63 12.54
N TRP A 15 -9.32 2.45 13.15
CA TRP A 15 -8.56 1.27 12.73
C TRP A 15 -8.96 0.81 11.33
N SER A 16 -7.97 0.66 10.44
CA SER A 16 -8.20 0.24 9.06
C SER A 16 -7.79 -1.21 8.86
N PHE A 17 -8.76 -2.07 8.55
CA PHE A 17 -8.52 -3.48 8.27
C PHE A 17 -7.56 -3.68 7.10
N THR A 18 -7.68 -2.84 6.06
CA THR A 18 -6.83 -2.88 4.87
C THR A 18 -5.36 -2.59 5.20
N ARG A 19 -5.10 -1.65 6.13
CA ARG A 19 -3.73 -1.33 6.60
C ARG A 19 -3.13 -2.44 7.43
N TRP A 20 -3.94 -3.12 8.24
CA TRP A 20 -3.53 -4.32 8.95
C TRP A 20 -3.17 -5.47 8.01
N ILE A 21 -3.99 -5.72 6.98
CA ILE A 21 -3.67 -6.73 5.95
C ILE A 21 -2.37 -6.38 5.24
N ALA A 22 -2.18 -5.11 4.85
CA ALA A 22 -0.94 -4.67 4.21
C ALA A 22 0.28 -4.86 5.10
N PHE A 23 0.18 -4.50 6.39
CA PHE A 23 1.26 -4.71 7.36
C PHE A 23 1.61 -6.18 7.55
N ILE A 24 0.61 -7.04 7.68
CA ILE A 24 0.79 -8.50 7.81
C ILE A 24 1.39 -9.07 6.52
N GLY A 25 0.89 -8.68 5.35
CA GLY A 25 1.39 -9.09 4.05
C GLY A 25 2.87 -8.73 3.88
N TYR A 26 3.25 -7.49 4.19
CA TYR A 26 4.64 -7.06 4.11
C TYR A 26 5.54 -7.77 5.14
N SER A 27 5.02 -8.08 6.33
CA SER A 27 5.76 -8.87 7.33
C SER A 27 5.97 -10.30 6.84
N ALA A 28 4.96 -10.93 6.25
CA ALA A 28 5.06 -12.25 5.64
C ALA A 28 6.08 -12.26 4.50
N PHE A 29 6.08 -11.22 3.65
CA PHE A 29 7.09 -11.03 2.61
C PHE A 29 8.51 -11.07 3.19
N LEU A 30 8.81 -10.22 4.17
CA LEU A 30 10.14 -10.15 4.78
C LEU A 30 10.55 -11.49 5.42
N LEU A 31 9.66 -12.11 6.19
CA LEU A 31 9.94 -13.39 6.84
C LEU A 31 10.20 -14.51 5.83
N GLY A 32 9.36 -14.62 4.79
CA GLY A 32 9.55 -15.61 3.72
C GLY A 32 10.85 -15.40 2.97
N SER A 33 11.16 -14.16 2.61
CA SER A 33 12.41 -13.79 1.92
C SER A 33 13.65 -14.11 2.75
N PHE A 34 13.67 -13.75 4.03
CA PHE A 34 14.80 -14.08 4.91
C PHE A 34 14.94 -15.58 5.16
N TYR A 35 13.83 -16.30 5.31
CA TYR A 35 13.86 -17.74 5.48
C TYR A 35 14.50 -18.44 4.28
N LEU A 36 14.11 -18.06 3.06
CA LEU A 36 14.69 -18.62 1.83
C LEU A 36 16.16 -18.28 1.68
N LEU A 37 16.54 -17.04 1.99
CA LEU A 37 17.94 -16.60 1.99
C LEU A 37 18.78 -17.43 2.98
N TYR A 38 18.28 -17.63 4.20
CA TYR A 38 18.96 -18.42 5.23
C TYR A 38 19.13 -19.89 4.84
N LYS A 39 18.13 -20.47 4.17
CA LYS A 39 18.17 -21.86 3.69
C LYS A 39 18.91 -22.03 2.35
N GLY A 40 19.24 -20.94 1.66
CA GLY A 40 19.79 -20.98 0.30
C GLY A 40 18.85 -21.65 -0.70
N GLN A 41 17.55 -21.69 -0.41
CA GLN A 41 16.56 -22.41 -1.21
C GLN A 41 15.86 -21.45 -2.17
N LYS A 42 15.65 -21.91 -3.41
CA LYS A 42 14.78 -21.24 -4.37
C LYS A 42 13.35 -21.74 -4.18
N TRP A 43 12.39 -20.83 -4.27
CA TRP A 43 10.97 -21.16 -4.25
C TRP A 43 10.37 -20.78 -5.60
N ASP A 44 9.89 -21.78 -6.35
CA ASP A 44 9.43 -21.59 -7.74
C ASP A 44 8.30 -20.57 -7.89
N ASN A 45 7.46 -20.39 -6.86
CA ASN A 45 6.36 -19.42 -6.86
C ASN A 45 6.70 -18.13 -6.08
N TYR A 46 7.98 -17.89 -5.79
CA TYR A 46 8.41 -16.73 -5.01
C TYR A 46 8.05 -15.42 -5.70
N ASP A 47 8.14 -15.34 -7.03
CA ASP A 47 7.78 -14.13 -7.78
C ASP A 47 6.30 -13.77 -7.59
N THR A 48 5.41 -14.76 -7.64
CA THR A 48 3.98 -14.56 -7.37
C THR A 48 3.75 -14.14 -5.92
N PHE A 49 4.40 -14.79 -4.97
CA PHE A 49 4.32 -14.44 -3.55
C PHE A 49 4.81 -13.00 -3.29
N ALA A 50 5.98 -12.62 -3.80
CA ALA A 50 6.58 -11.31 -3.65
C ALA A 50 5.71 -10.21 -4.29
N ASN A 51 5.13 -10.50 -5.47
CA ASN A 51 4.17 -9.59 -6.09
C ASN A 51 2.91 -9.44 -5.25
N LEU A 52 2.34 -10.48 -4.66
CA LEU A 52 1.11 -10.35 -3.88
C LEU A 52 1.33 -9.70 -2.51
N THR A 53 2.48 -9.93 -1.88
CA THR A 53 2.75 -9.50 -0.50
C THR A 53 3.56 -8.21 -0.38
N GLY A 54 4.40 -7.90 -1.38
CA GLY A 54 5.23 -6.70 -1.44
C GLY A 54 4.93 -5.77 -2.62
N GLY A 55 4.61 -6.30 -3.80
CA GLY A 55 4.55 -5.53 -5.06
C GLY A 55 3.17 -5.01 -5.50
N GLY A 56 2.08 -5.69 -5.21
CA GLY A 56 0.85 -5.60 -6.01
C GLY A 56 -0.16 -4.54 -5.56
N GLY A 57 -0.25 -4.28 -4.25
CA GLY A 57 -1.22 -3.33 -3.67
C GLY A 57 -0.57 -2.08 -3.11
N ALA A 58 0.31 -2.24 -2.11
CA ALA A 58 0.90 -1.11 -1.38
C ALA A 58 1.93 -0.33 -2.21
N VAL A 59 2.86 -1.03 -2.87
CA VAL A 59 3.91 -0.36 -3.68
C VAL A 59 3.30 0.29 -4.92
N THR A 60 2.42 -0.39 -5.65
CA THR A 60 1.72 0.21 -6.80
C THR A 60 0.89 1.43 -6.39
N GLN A 61 0.20 1.40 -5.25
CA GLN A 61 -0.54 2.57 -4.75
C GLN A 61 0.38 3.71 -4.32
N LEU A 62 1.51 3.42 -3.66
CA LEU A 62 2.51 4.43 -3.28
C LEU A 62 3.17 5.06 -4.51
N VAL A 63 3.52 4.25 -5.51
CA VAL A 63 4.09 4.71 -6.79
C VAL A 63 3.05 5.51 -7.57
N ASN A 64 1.80 5.05 -7.65
CA ASN A 64 0.71 5.81 -8.27
C ASN A 64 0.48 7.14 -7.57
N LYS A 65 0.47 7.16 -6.23
CA LYS A 65 0.30 8.40 -5.46
C LYS A 65 1.50 9.33 -5.60
N PHE A 66 2.71 8.78 -5.67
CA PHE A 66 3.94 9.53 -5.89
C PHE A 66 4.00 10.13 -7.29
N ILE A 67 3.72 9.33 -8.34
CA ILE A 67 3.67 9.79 -9.73
C ILE A 67 2.60 10.87 -9.89
N ASN A 68 1.40 10.65 -9.34
CA ASN A 68 0.35 11.66 -9.38
C ASN A 68 0.77 12.94 -8.66
N GLY A 69 1.36 12.84 -7.46
CA GLY A 69 1.82 13.99 -6.69
C GLY A 69 2.98 14.76 -7.35
N LYS A 70 3.88 14.08 -8.05
CA LYS A 70 5.08 14.69 -8.65
C LYS A 70 4.85 15.24 -10.06
N TYR A 71 4.02 14.57 -10.86
CA TYR A 71 3.89 14.88 -12.29
C TYR A 71 2.47 15.31 -12.70
N ASN A 72 1.42 14.92 -11.95
CA ASN A 72 0.03 15.22 -12.30
C ASN A 72 -0.65 16.21 -11.35
N THR A 73 0.08 16.78 -10.38
CA THR A 73 -0.45 17.77 -9.43
C THR A 73 0.41 19.03 -9.46
N LEU A 74 -0.20 20.20 -9.61
CA LEU A 74 0.51 21.48 -9.60
C LEU A 74 1.04 21.77 -8.18
N PRO A 75 2.22 22.42 -8.03
CA PRO A 75 2.75 22.77 -6.72
C PRO A 75 1.76 23.65 -5.94
N GLY A 76 1.25 23.14 -4.82
CA GLY A 76 0.31 23.87 -3.95
C GLY A 76 -1.14 23.39 -4.02
N GLU A 77 -1.50 22.47 -4.91
CA GLU A 77 -2.84 21.89 -4.96
C GLU A 77 -2.89 20.52 -4.26
N ALA A 78 -3.93 20.30 -3.45
CA ALA A 78 -4.25 18.96 -2.98
C ALA A 78 -4.59 18.09 -4.20
N GLY A 79 -3.91 16.95 -4.37
CA GLY A 79 -4.18 16.02 -5.47
C GLY A 79 -5.66 15.72 -5.61
N LYS A 80 -6.11 15.45 -6.85
CA LYS A 80 -7.54 15.29 -7.22
C LYS A 80 -8.33 14.62 -6.09
N PRO A 81 -9.41 15.24 -5.60
CA PRO A 81 -10.21 14.66 -4.54
C PRO A 81 -10.66 13.27 -5.00
N LEU A 82 -10.52 12.28 -4.11
CA LEU A 82 -11.09 10.96 -4.34
C LEU A 82 -12.58 11.19 -4.62
N GLN A 83 -13.02 10.86 -5.84
CA GLN A 83 -14.41 10.97 -6.22
C GLN A 83 -15.18 10.15 -5.18
N LYS A 84 -15.99 10.83 -4.36
CA LYS A 84 -16.87 10.14 -3.42
C LYS A 84 -17.82 9.32 -4.28
N ASP A 85 -17.77 8.00 -4.13
CA ASP A 85 -18.72 7.07 -4.74
C ASP A 85 -20.13 7.43 -4.24
N GLY A 86 -20.81 8.35 -4.93
CA GLY A 86 -22.09 8.89 -4.47
C GLY A 86 -22.69 10.00 -5.33
N GLU A 87 -21.89 10.81 -6.02
CA GLU A 87 -22.44 11.89 -6.87
C GLU A 87 -22.37 11.53 -8.35
N LYS A 88 -23.20 10.55 -8.74
CA LYS A 88 -23.65 10.45 -10.12
C LYS A 88 -24.84 11.39 -10.32
N GLY A 89 -24.59 12.50 -11.00
CA GLY A 89 -25.54 13.10 -11.93
C GLY A 89 -26.52 14.12 -11.36
N ALA A 90 -26.14 15.39 -11.40
CA ALA A 90 -27.06 16.47 -11.74
C ALA A 90 -26.24 17.61 -12.37
N GLY A 91 -26.11 17.57 -13.69
CA GLY A 91 -25.46 18.61 -14.47
C GLY A 91 -25.97 18.55 -15.90
N ASN A 92 -27.06 19.26 -16.14
CA ASN A 92 -27.32 19.93 -17.41
C ASN A 92 -27.31 21.43 -17.11
#